data_AF-A0AA35Z1C8-F1
#
_entry.id   AF-A0AA35Z1C8-F1
#
_cell.length_a   1.000
_cell.length_b   1.000
_cell.length_c   1.000
_cell.angle_alpha   90.00
_cell.angle_beta   90.00
_cell.angle_gamma   90.00
#
_symmetry.space_group_name_H-M   'P 1'
#
loop_
_entity.id
_entity.type
_entity.pdbx_description
1 polymer ?
#
loop_
_entity_poly.entity_id
_entity_poly.type
_entity_poly.pdbx_seq_one_letter_code
_entity_poly.pdbx_strand_id
1 'polypeptide(L)'
;MKNHLPKNFPNYGDSLISYTEVHSLMGFYQVARRPGPKAVFLADLSDPMTLWDYFIHGFINTIYLEGTNLHCISEFPSAVQIIIRNYKIRFAIQERGLFIKMHSSYPIFDEDSQLIVPSITFANMGISNGSKPTKDDLP
;
A
#
# COMPACT_ATOMS: atom_id res chain seq x y z
N MET A 1 15.47 11.66 -7.25
CA MET A 1 14.83 10.35 -7.03
C MET A 1 15.89 9.41 -6.45
N LYS A 2 15.68 8.85 -5.26
CA LYS A 2 16.63 7.88 -4.69
C LYS A 2 16.45 6.52 -5.40
N ASN A 3 17.54 5.88 -5.78
CA ASN A 3 17.60 4.60 -6.51
C ASN A 3 17.12 3.42 -5.64
N HIS A 4 15.81 3.24 -5.47
CA HIS A 4 15.22 2.18 -4.62
C HIS A 4 14.61 1.01 -5.41
N LEU A 5 14.61 1.05 -6.74
CA LEU A 5 13.59 0.32 -7.50
C LEU A 5 13.85 -1.17 -7.78
N PRO A 6 15.06 -1.67 -8.13
CA PRO A 6 15.16 -3.09 -8.49
C PRO A 6 15.64 -4.02 -7.37
N LYS A 7 16.69 -3.64 -6.63
CA LYS A 7 17.39 -4.56 -5.73
C LYS A 7 16.54 -5.12 -4.59
N ASN A 8 15.53 -4.36 -4.15
CA ASN A 8 14.68 -4.75 -3.03
C ASN A 8 13.35 -5.37 -3.47
N PHE A 9 13.01 -5.33 -4.77
CA PHE A 9 11.75 -5.91 -5.29
C PHE A 9 11.59 -7.39 -4.90
N PRO A 10 12.61 -8.26 -5.04
CA PRO A 10 12.50 -9.65 -4.61
C PRO A 10 12.19 -9.79 -3.11
N ASN A 11 12.85 -8.99 -2.26
CA ASN A 11 12.66 -9.03 -0.81
C ASN A 11 11.21 -8.69 -0.41
N TYR A 12 10.62 -7.67 -1.04
CA TYR A 12 9.22 -7.31 -0.79
C TYR A 12 8.26 -8.37 -1.33
N GLY A 13 8.55 -8.96 -2.50
CA GLY A 13 7.79 -10.09 -3.02
C GLY A 13 7.83 -11.31 -2.08
N ASP A 14 9.02 -11.67 -1.60
CA ASP A 14 9.24 -12.80 -0.70
C ASP A 14 8.52 -12.62 0.64
N SER A 15 8.49 -11.40 1.17
CA SER A 15 7.75 -11.10 2.41
C SER A 15 6.24 -11.29 2.28
N LEU A 16 5.70 -11.27 1.05
CA LEU A 16 4.30 -11.59 0.76
C LEU A 16 4.09 -13.07 0.51
N ILE A 17 5.02 -13.75 -0.15
CA ILE A 17 4.91 -15.19 -0.46
C ILE A 17 5.15 -16.03 0.81
N SER A 18 6.16 -15.66 1.59
CA SER A 18 6.61 -16.34 2.81
C SER A 18 6.12 -15.61 4.07
N TYR A 19 4.92 -15.04 4.02
CA TYR A 19 4.36 -14.23 5.09
C TYR A 19 4.17 -15.05 6.38
N THR A 20 4.58 -14.46 7.51
CA THR A 20 4.42 -15.00 8.87
C THR A 20 3.84 -13.92 9.80
N GLU A 21 3.39 -14.30 10.99
CA GLU A 21 2.86 -13.33 11.98
C GLU A 21 3.85 -12.22 12.34
N VAL A 22 5.15 -12.45 12.25
CA VAL A 22 6.17 -11.41 12.50
C VAL A 22 6.00 -10.22 11.53
N HIS A 23 5.54 -10.47 10.30
CA HIS A 23 5.31 -9.43 9.30
C HIS A 23 4.12 -8.53 9.65
N SER A 24 3.17 -8.98 10.50
CA SER A 24 2.06 -8.12 10.94
C SER A 24 2.54 -6.94 11.78
N LEU A 25 3.73 -7.05 12.39
CA LEU A 25 4.38 -5.96 13.12
C LEU A 25 4.78 -4.80 12.19
N MET A 26 4.85 -5.02 10.88
CA MET A 26 5.09 -3.98 9.87
C MET A 26 3.80 -3.26 9.45
N GLY A 27 2.67 -3.56 10.09
CA GLY A 27 1.39 -2.91 9.84
C GLY A 27 0.66 -3.40 8.59
N PHE A 28 1.01 -4.58 8.05
CA PHE A 28 0.30 -5.16 6.92
C PHE A 28 0.06 -6.66 7.08
N TYR A 29 -0.89 -7.19 6.30
CA TYR A 29 -1.04 -8.62 6.10
C TYR A 29 -1.24 -8.97 4.63
N GLN A 30 -0.88 -10.20 4.27
CA GLN A 30 -1.00 -10.69 2.91
C GLN A 30 -2.46 -10.98 2.52
N VAL A 31 -2.77 -10.82 1.24
CA VAL A 31 -4.01 -11.27 0.59
C VAL A 31 -3.68 -11.91 -0.75
N ALA A 32 -4.32 -13.04 -1.05
CA ALA A 32 -4.19 -13.69 -2.35
C ALA A 32 -5.03 -12.93 -3.39
N ARG A 33 -4.40 -12.46 -4.46
CA ARG A 33 -5.06 -11.79 -5.58
C ARG A 33 -4.51 -12.31 -6.90
N ARG A 34 -5.25 -12.08 -7.99
CA ARG A 34 -4.67 -12.15 -9.33
C ARG A 34 -4.06 -10.79 -9.66
N PRO A 35 -2.83 -10.71 -10.22
CA PRO A 35 -1.99 -11.82 -10.70
C PRO A 35 -1.07 -12.46 -9.64
N GLY A 36 -1.01 -11.96 -8.40
CA GLY A 36 -0.23 -12.57 -7.32
C GLY A 36 -0.56 -11.99 -5.94
N PRO A 37 0.19 -12.38 -4.89
CA PRO A 37 -0.07 -11.93 -3.54
C PRO A 37 0.15 -10.42 -3.40
N LYS A 38 -0.71 -9.77 -2.61
CA LYS A 38 -0.66 -8.34 -2.33
C LYS A 38 -0.76 -8.10 -0.83
N ALA A 39 -0.44 -6.90 -0.38
CA ALA A 39 -0.60 -6.44 0.99
C ALA A 39 -1.90 -5.65 1.18
N VAL A 40 -2.51 -5.82 2.34
CA VAL A 40 -3.39 -4.82 2.92
C VAL A 40 -2.65 -4.13 4.06
N PHE A 41 -2.51 -2.81 3.94
CA PHE A 41 -1.81 -1.98 4.91
C PHE A 41 -2.78 -1.31 5.88
N LEU A 42 -2.47 -1.38 7.17
CA LEU A 42 -3.02 -0.55 8.23
C LEU A 42 -2.04 0.61 8.42
N ALA A 43 -2.25 1.68 7.65
CA ALA A 43 -1.21 2.69 7.39
C ALA A 43 -0.70 3.39 8.66
N ASP A 44 -1.55 3.54 9.68
CA ASP A 44 -1.15 4.17 10.95
C ASP A 44 -0.13 3.34 11.75
N LEU A 45 -0.03 2.04 11.45
CA LEU A 45 0.92 1.11 12.07
C LEU A 45 2.17 0.90 11.21
N SER A 46 2.18 1.47 10.00
CA SER A 46 3.18 1.17 8.98
C SER A 46 4.20 2.31 8.88
N ASP A 47 5.46 1.94 8.69
CA ASP A 47 6.50 2.90 8.34
C ASP A 47 6.22 3.52 6.94
N PRO A 48 6.31 4.85 6.77
CA PRO A 48 6.00 5.51 5.49
C PRO A 48 6.85 5.03 4.31
N MET A 49 8.13 4.73 4.55
CA MET A 49 9.03 4.22 3.50
C MET A 49 8.63 2.81 3.07
N THR A 50 8.30 1.95 4.02
CA THR A 50 7.77 0.60 3.73
C THR A 50 6.50 0.67 2.91
N LEU A 51 5.55 1.53 3.29
CA LEU A 51 4.32 1.72 2.53
C LEU A 51 4.60 2.22 1.10
N TRP A 52 5.54 3.16 0.96
CA TRP A 52 5.95 3.68 -0.35
C TRP A 52 6.61 2.61 -1.23
N ASP A 53 7.51 1.80 -0.68
CA ASP A 53 8.20 0.74 -1.43
C ASP A 53 7.20 -0.28 -1.98
N TYR A 54 6.25 -0.72 -1.18
CA TYR A 54 5.20 -1.63 -1.66
C TYR A 54 4.30 -0.97 -2.70
N PHE A 55 4.04 0.33 -2.58
CA PHE A 55 3.24 1.07 -3.55
C PHE A 55 3.89 1.10 -4.93
N ILE A 56 5.18 1.49 -5.00
CA ILE A 56 5.89 1.61 -6.29
C ILE A 56 6.10 0.28 -7.00
N HIS A 57 6.12 -0.82 -6.24
CA HIS A 57 6.24 -2.17 -6.77
C HIS A 57 4.89 -2.83 -7.06
N GLY A 58 3.79 -2.10 -6.86
CA GLY A 58 2.44 -2.58 -7.13
C GLY A 58 2.01 -3.69 -6.19
N PHE A 59 2.63 -3.83 -5.02
CA PHE A 59 2.33 -4.89 -4.06
C PHE A 59 1.12 -4.59 -3.17
N ILE A 60 0.56 -3.39 -3.21
CA ILE A 60 -0.58 -3.05 -2.34
C ILE A 60 -1.92 -3.34 -3.00
N ASN A 61 -2.81 -4.03 -2.27
CA ASN A 61 -4.21 -4.18 -2.61
C ASN A 61 -5.07 -3.10 -1.95
N THR A 62 -4.85 -2.79 -0.67
CA THR A 62 -5.62 -1.74 0.02
C THR A 62 -4.80 -1.07 1.11
N ILE A 63 -4.99 0.24 1.29
CA ILE A 63 -4.45 1.02 2.41
C ILE A 63 -5.63 1.50 3.23
N TYR A 64 -5.65 1.19 4.53
CA TYR A 64 -6.58 1.75 5.51
C TYR A 64 -5.89 2.88 6.27
N LEU A 65 -6.53 4.05 6.29
CA LEU A 65 -6.07 5.29 6.90
C LEU A 65 -7.11 5.71 7.94
N GLU A 66 -6.79 5.62 9.22
CA GLU A 66 -7.68 6.10 10.29
C GLU A 66 -7.20 7.42 10.89
N GLY A 67 -8.00 7.97 11.80
CA GLY A 67 -7.69 9.20 12.52
C GLY A 67 -7.54 10.41 11.60
N THR A 68 -6.85 11.45 12.05
CA THR A 68 -6.56 12.67 11.27
C THR A 68 -5.12 12.70 10.74
N ASN A 69 -4.23 11.90 11.33
CA ASN A 69 -2.84 11.81 10.91
C ASN A 69 -2.73 11.16 9.52
N LEU A 70 -1.90 11.73 8.66
CA LEU A 70 -1.60 11.22 7.32
C LEU A 70 -0.08 11.17 7.10
N HIS A 71 0.69 10.96 8.17
CA HIS A 71 2.15 10.85 8.12
C HIS A 71 2.60 9.63 7.29
N CYS A 72 1.86 8.53 7.33
CA CYS A 72 2.16 7.31 6.56
C CYS A 72 2.28 7.52 5.05
N ILE A 73 1.68 8.58 4.49
CA ILE A 73 1.79 8.93 3.06
C ILE A 73 2.83 10.02 2.79
N SER A 74 3.70 10.36 3.74
CA SER A 74 4.72 11.43 3.59
C SER A 74 5.65 11.21 2.40
N GLU A 75 5.93 9.95 2.07
CA GLU A 75 6.83 9.55 0.99
C GLU A 75 6.15 9.48 -0.38
N PHE A 76 4.82 9.58 -0.43
CA PHE A 76 4.08 9.57 -1.68
C PHE A 76 4.31 10.88 -2.45
N PRO A 77 4.14 10.91 -3.78
CA PRO A 77 4.19 12.14 -4.54
C PRO A 77 3.24 13.20 -3.98
N SER A 78 3.68 14.45 -3.91
CA SER A 78 2.92 15.56 -3.30
C SER A 78 1.50 15.70 -3.86
N ALA A 79 1.34 15.50 -5.16
CA ALA A 79 0.03 15.50 -5.83
C ALA A 79 -0.91 14.42 -5.25
N VAL A 80 -0.40 13.21 -5.02
CA VAL A 80 -1.17 12.11 -4.43
C VAL A 80 -1.54 12.44 -2.98
N GLN A 81 -0.60 13.00 -2.20
CA GLN A 81 -0.88 13.44 -0.84
C GLN A 81 -2.01 14.48 -0.78
N ILE A 82 -1.99 15.46 -1.70
CA ILE A 82 -3.01 16.52 -1.79
C ILE A 82 -4.37 15.91 -2.12
N ILE A 83 -4.45 14.96 -3.06
CA ILE A 83 -5.69 14.27 -3.43
C ILE A 83 -6.28 13.53 -2.21
N ILE A 84 -5.46 12.77 -1.48
CA ILE A 84 -5.89 12.01 -0.30
C ILE A 84 -6.38 12.96 0.81
N ARG A 85 -5.62 14.02 1.10
CA ARG A 85 -6.00 15.05 2.10
C ARG A 85 -7.33 15.70 1.74
N ASN A 86 -7.49 16.13 0.50
CA ASN A 86 -8.72 16.79 0.03
C ASN A 86 -9.93 15.84 0.08
N TYR A 87 -9.74 14.58 -0.29
CA TYR A 87 -10.80 13.58 -0.19
C TYR A 87 -11.21 13.38 1.27
N LYS A 88 -10.24 13.22 2.18
CA LYS A 88 -10.49 13.05 3.62
C LYS A 88 -11.26 14.24 4.20
N ILE A 89 -10.82 15.47 3.93
CA ILE A 89 -11.49 16.70 4.41
C ILE A 89 -12.95 16.78 3.95
N ARG A 90 -13.24 16.34 2.72
CA ARG A 90 -14.58 16.47 2.13
C ARG A 90 -15.55 15.36 2.52
N PHE A 91 -15.04 14.14 2.70
CA PHE A 91 -15.90 12.94 2.78
C PHE A 91 -15.72 12.12 4.07
N ALA A 92 -14.57 12.23 4.74
CA ALA A 92 -14.26 11.49 5.98
C ALA A 92 -14.40 12.40 7.20
N ILE A 93 -15.60 12.96 7.40
CA ILE A 93 -15.91 13.86 8.52
C ILE A 93 -15.85 13.06 9.83
N GLN A 94 -15.08 13.59 10.80
CA GLN A 94 -14.88 13.15 12.19
C GLN A 94 -14.92 11.62 12.41
N GLU A 95 -13.71 11.05 12.59
CA GLU A 95 -13.41 9.66 13.01
C GLU A 95 -13.65 8.55 11.99
N ARG A 96 -14.32 8.82 10.87
CA ARG A 96 -14.46 7.82 9.81
C ARG A 96 -13.13 7.59 9.08
N GLY A 97 -12.66 6.34 9.11
CA GLY A 97 -11.48 5.92 8.34
C GLY A 97 -11.70 6.06 6.84
N LEU A 98 -10.60 6.19 6.10
CA LEU A 98 -10.53 6.14 4.63
C LEU A 98 -9.89 4.81 4.23
N PHE A 99 -10.35 4.20 3.15
CA PHE A 99 -9.58 3.16 2.47
C PHE A 99 -9.25 3.59 1.04
N ILE A 100 -8.09 3.14 0.57
CA ILE A 100 -7.63 3.31 -0.81
C ILE A 100 -7.41 1.91 -1.37
N LYS A 101 -8.31 1.47 -2.24
CA LYS A 101 -8.21 0.20 -2.94
C LYS A 101 -7.41 0.38 -4.22
N MET A 102 -6.39 -0.44 -4.41
CA MET A 102 -5.48 -0.35 -5.55
C MET A 102 -5.60 -1.56 -6.46
N HIS A 103 -5.45 -1.29 -7.74
CA HIS A 103 -5.41 -2.24 -8.84
C HIS A 103 -4.12 -1.97 -9.61
N SER A 104 -3.09 -2.76 -9.29
CA SER A 104 -1.72 -2.52 -9.77
C SER A 104 -1.12 -3.72 -10.49
N SER A 105 -0.41 -3.44 -11.59
CA SER A 105 0.51 -4.42 -12.21
C SER A 105 1.76 -4.59 -11.36
N TYR A 106 2.53 -5.66 -11.60
CA TYR A 106 3.91 -5.71 -11.14
C TYR A 106 4.81 -5.01 -12.14
N PRO A 107 5.91 -4.37 -11.69
CA PRO A 107 6.94 -3.88 -12.59
C PRO A 107 7.61 -5.03 -13.35
N ILE A 108 8.12 -4.73 -14.54
CA ILE A 108 8.90 -5.65 -15.37
C ILE A 108 10.34 -5.15 -15.40
N PHE A 109 11.28 -6.06 -15.17
CA PHE A 109 12.72 -5.80 -15.20
C PHE A 109 13.38 -6.57 -16.34
N ASP A 110 14.51 -6.08 -16.84
CA ASP A 110 15.38 -6.83 -17.76
C ASP A 110 16.30 -7.81 -17.00
N GLU A 111 17.15 -8.52 -17.76
CA GLU A 111 18.11 -9.48 -17.23
C GLU A 111 19.14 -8.82 -16.30
N ASP A 112 19.46 -7.53 -16.52
CA ASP A 112 20.36 -6.72 -15.70
C ASP A 112 19.65 -6.08 -14.49
N SER A 113 18.42 -6.52 -14.19
CA SER A 113 17.56 -5.97 -13.15
C SER A 113 17.30 -4.47 -13.30
N GLN A 114 17.33 -3.92 -14.51
CA GLN A 114 16.88 -2.56 -14.77
C GLN A 114 15.37 -2.54 -15.02
N LEU A 115 14.71 -1.49 -14.55
CA LEU A 115 13.27 -1.34 -14.70
C LEU A 115 12.92 -1.04 -16.18
N ILE A 116 12.21 -1.95 -16.84
CA ILE A 116 11.67 -1.75 -18.20
C ILE A 116 10.30 -1.09 -18.13
N VAL A 117 9.39 -1.66 -17.33
CA VAL A 117 8.00 -1.19 -17.21
C VAL A 117 7.69 -0.94 -15.74
N PRO A 118 7.33 0.30 -15.34
CA PRO A 118 6.93 0.59 -13.97
C PRO A 118 5.59 -0.08 -13.62
N SER A 119 5.32 -0.24 -12.33
CA SER A 119 3.97 -0.59 -11.87
C SER A 119 2.98 0.48 -12.31
N ILE A 120 1.88 0.07 -12.94
CA ILE A 120 0.75 0.92 -13.27
C ILE A 120 -0.33 0.66 -12.23
N THR A 121 -0.74 1.72 -11.53
CA THR A 121 -1.71 1.63 -10.42
C THR A 121 -2.94 2.48 -10.70
N PHE A 122 -4.12 1.85 -10.60
CA PHE A 122 -5.40 2.54 -10.48
C PHE A 122 -5.88 2.46 -9.03
N ALA A 123 -6.39 3.57 -8.48
CA ALA A 123 -6.82 3.63 -7.09
C ALA A 123 -8.25 4.17 -6.95
N ASN A 124 -9.05 3.49 -6.13
CA ASN A 124 -10.36 3.93 -5.71
C ASN A 124 -10.32 4.29 -4.23
N MET A 125 -10.79 5.49 -3.89
CA MET A 125 -10.92 5.94 -2.51
C MET A 125 -12.37 5.75 -2.03
N GLY A 126 -12.54 5.29 -0.80
CA GLY A 126 -13.84 5.11 -0.18
C GLY A 126 -13.78 5.27 1.33
N ILE A 127 -14.93 5.54 1.95
CA ILE A 127 -15.04 5.71 3.40
C ILE A 127 -15.17 4.33 4.06
N SER A 128 -14.38 4.08 5.11
CA SER A 128 -14.48 2.87 5.92
C SER A 128 -15.77 2.89 6.72
N ASN A 129 -16.45 1.74 6.81
CA ASN A 129 -17.72 1.59 7.54
C ASN A 129 -17.53 1.41 9.06
N GLY A 130 -16.32 1.57 9.59
CA GLY A 130 -16.00 1.33 10.99
C GLY A 130 -14.56 0.85 11.15
N SER A 131 -14.35 -0.10 12.06
CA SER A 131 -13.05 -0.65 12.46
C SER A 131 -12.25 -1.29 11.31
N LYS A 132 -10.92 -1.24 11.44
CA LYS A 132 -9.96 -1.92 10.55
C LYS A 132 -10.33 -3.39 10.35
N PRO A 133 -10.29 -3.91 9.12
CA PRO A 133 -10.37 -5.35 8.93
C PRO A 133 -9.15 -6.02 9.56
N THR A 134 -9.40 -7.14 10.23
CA THR A 134 -8.38 -8.10 10.59
C THR A 134 -8.04 -8.97 9.38
N LYS A 135 -6.96 -9.74 9.48
CA LYS A 135 -6.62 -10.73 8.46
C LYS A 135 -7.76 -11.72 8.22
N ASP A 136 -8.49 -12.09 9.27
CA ASP A 136 -9.58 -13.07 9.23
C ASP A 136 -10.86 -12.52 8.59
N ASP A 137 -10.98 -11.19 8.48
CA ASP A 137 -12.12 -10.52 7.84
C ASP A 137 -12.02 -10.51 6.30
N LEU A 138 -10.91 -10.98 5.73
CA LEU A 138 -10.66 -10.93 4.30
C LEU A 138 -10.68 -12.32 3.65
N PRO A 139 -11.29 -12.42 2.46
CA PRO A 139 -11.48 -13.69 1.76
C PRO A 139 -10.19 -14.33 1.26
#